data_AF-A0AAW1DSD5-F1
#
_entry.id   AF-A0AAW1DSD5-F1
#
_cell.length_a   1.000
_cell.length_b   1.000
_cell.length_c   1.000
_cell.angle_alpha   90.00
_cell.angle_beta   90.00
_cell.angle_gamma   90.00
#
_symmetry.space_group_name_H-M   'P 1'
#
loop_
_entity.id
_entity.type
_entity.pdbx_description
1 polymer ?
#
loop_
_entity_poly.entity_id
_entity_poly.type
_entity_poly.pdbx_seq_one_letter_code
_entity_poly.pdbx_strand_id
1 'polypeptide(L)'
;MVNNQSFEFPPSPLISQYNDIPKDMFCKSYCPGNCTCANVVRIPLNYEVTIIVSDFISGDYDFNGPSHPFHLHGYNFNVLEMGVYNTSISEGMREVRRRVDSGLVNNPRAAMKDSISVPSGGYIIIRFIANNPGFWLLHCHFLYHLDTGMEVVLWVGEFSDLPPVPKGFPKCNNYIPKAECYD
;
A
#
# COMPACT_ATOMS: atom_id res chain seq x y z
N MET A 1 -0.77 2.07 10.42
CA MET A 1 0.66 2.22 10.06
C MET A 1 1.12 1.07 9.17
N VAL A 2 2.04 1.35 8.26
CA VAL A 2 2.79 0.37 7.46
C VAL A 2 4.27 0.69 7.66
N ASN A 3 5.10 -0.30 8.03
CA ASN A 3 6.55 -0.11 8.27
C ASN A 3 6.88 1.07 9.20
N ASN A 4 6.13 1.21 10.31
CA ASN A 4 6.28 2.28 11.30
C ASN A 4 6.00 3.70 10.76
N GLN A 5 5.29 3.81 9.64
CA GLN A 5 4.83 5.07 9.04
C GLN A 5 3.30 5.07 9.02
N SER A 6 2.71 6.16 9.51
CA SER A 6 1.30 6.51 9.27
C SER A 6 1.24 7.33 7.99
N PHE A 7 0.45 6.88 7.02
CA PHE A 7 0.24 7.69 5.83
C PHE A 7 -0.59 8.93 6.13
N GLU A 8 -0.30 10.02 5.44
CA GLU A 8 -1.14 11.20 5.37
C GLU A 8 -1.27 11.62 3.91
N PHE A 9 -2.51 11.86 3.48
CA PHE A 9 -2.78 12.33 2.12
C PHE A 9 -2.20 13.74 1.94
N PRO A 10 -1.41 13.96 0.89
CA PRO A 10 -0.96 15.31 0.58
C PRO A 10 -2.16 16.20 0.16
N PRO A 11 -2.09 17.53 0.36
CA PRO A 11 -3.08 18.52 -0.07
C PRO A 11 -3.32 18.56 -1.59
N SER A 12 -2.46 17.92 -2.41
CA SER A 12 -2.57 17.89 -3.86
C SER A 12 -2.45 16.43 -4.37
N PRO A 13 -3.25 15.98 -5.36
CA PRO A 13 -3.20 14.62 -5.86
C PRO A 13 -1.86 14.25 -6.50
N LEU A 14 -1.32 13.10 -6.09
CA LEU A 14 -0.04 12.57 -6.59
C LEU A 14 0.01 12.42 -8.11
N ILE A 15 -1.07 11.99 -8.75
CA ILE A 15 -1.08 11.71 -10.19
C ILE A 15 -1.20 12.97 -11.07
N SER A 16 -2.01 13.95 -10.67
CA SER A 16 -2.34 15.10 -11.52
C SER A 16 -1.59 16.39 -11.15
N GLN A 17 -1.16 16.50 -9.89
CA GLN A 17 -0.68 17.74 -9.27
C GLN A 17 0.55 17.49 -8.40
N TYR A 18 1.40 16.52 -8.78
CA TYR A 18 2.58 16.11 -7.99
C TYR A 18 3.49 17.28 -7.59
N ASN A 19 3.71 18.22 -8.50
CA ASN A 19 4.59 19.37 -8.27
C ASN A 19 3.98 20.39 -7.28
N ASP A 20 2.68 20.31 -7.02
CA ASP A 20 1.97 21.17 -6.07
C ASP A 20 2.02 20.59 -4.63
N ILE A 21 2.73 19.46 -4.42
CA ILE A 21 2.89 18.78 -3.13
C ILE A 21 4.16 19.30 -2.42
N PRO A 22 4.05 19.89 -1.21
CA PRO A 22 5.20 20.18 -0.36
C PRO A 22 6.14 18.97 -0.18
N LYS A 23 7.42 19.15 -0.51
CA LYS A 23 8.41 18.06 -0.55
C LYS A 23 8.67 17.42 0.82
N ASP A 24 8.43 18.17 1.89
CA ASP A 24 8.62 17.77 3.28
C ASP A 24 7.52 16.84 3.82
N MET A 25 6.39 16.71 3.12
CA MET A 25 5.34 15.75 3.47
C MET A 25 5.66 14.32 3.03
N PHE A 26 6.56 14.11 2.07
CA PHE A 26 6.97 12.76 1.69
C PHE A 26 7.81 12.13 2.81
N CYS A 27 7.63 10.83 3.03
CA CYS A 27 8.38 10.13 4.07
C CYS A 27 9.90 10.21 3.85
N LYS A 28 10.63 10.58 4.89
CA LYS A 28 12.10 10.57 4.91
C LYS A 28 12.61 9.14 5.09
N SER A 29 13.84 8.87 4.64
CA SER A 29 14.51 7.58 4.80
C SER A 29 14.73 7.17 6.26
N TYR A 30 14.81 8.14 7.16
CA TYR A 30 14.89 7.94 8.60
C TYR A 30 13.64 8.50 9.28
N CYS A 31 12.91 7.61 9.96
CA CYS A 31 11.70 7.92 10.70
C CYS A 31 11.89 7.48 12.17
N PRO A 32 12.33 8.38 13.07
CA PRO A 32 12.47 8.08 14.49
C PRO A 32 11.10 8.16 15.18
N GLY A 33 10.42 7.02 15.36
CA GLY A 33 9.11 6.93 16.03
C GLY A 33 7.93 6.84 15.05
N ASN A 34 6.71 7.14 15.50
CA ASN A 34 5.52 7.16 14.65
C ASN A 34 5.54 8.41 13.77
N CYS A 35 6.00 8.30 12.52
CA CYS A 35 5.97 9.42 11.58
C CYS A 35 4.69 9.43 10.76
N THR A 36 4.15 10.62 10.54
CA THR A 36 3.03 10.86 9.64
C THR A 36 3.56 11.52 8.37
N CYS A 37 3.36 10.90 7.21
CA CYS A 37 3.88 11.38 5.92
C CYS A 37 3.26 10.62 4.74
N ALA A 38 3.37 11.18 3.53
CA ALA A 38 3.01 10.50 2.28
C ALA A 38 4.07 9.44 1.94
N ASN A 39 3.79 8.17 2.28
CA ASN A 39 4.66 7.04 1.97
C ASN A 39 4.46 6.58 0.52
N VAL A 40 5.48 6.78 -0.31
CA VAL A 40 5.48 6.43 -1.74
C VAL A 40 6.65 5.53 -2.07
N VAL A 41 6.35 4.31 -2.53
CA VAL A 41 7.33 3.32 -2.98
C VAL A 41 7.39 3.36 -4.51
N ARG A 42 8.56 3.65 -5.07
CA ARG A 42 8.79 3.64 -6.52
C ARG A 42 9.06 2.23 -7.04
N ILE A 43 8.44 1.89 -8.15
CA ILE A 43 8.52 0.58 -8.79
C ILE A 43 8.74 0.80 -10.30
N PRO A 44 9.78 0.19 -10.90
CA PRO A 44 9.98 0.27 -12.35
C PRO A 44 8.80 -0.35 -13.12
N LEU A 45 8.49 0.23 -14.27
CA LEU A 45 7.46 -0.32 -15.17
C LEU A 45 7.85 -1.72 -15.65
N ASN A 46 6.87 -2.63 -15.71
CA ASN A 46 6.99 -4.04 -16.08
C ASN A 46 7.85 -4.89 -15.12
N TYR A 47 8.09 -4.41 -13.90
CA TYR A 47 8.76 -5.20 -12.87
C TYR A 47 7.83 -6.25 -12.24
N GLU A 48 8.34 -7.45 -11.95
CA GLU A 48 7.62 -8.46 -11.16
C GLU A 48 7.78 -8.13 -9.67
N VAL A 49 6.69 -7.71 -9.03
CA VAL A 49 6.70 -7.24 -7.65
C VAL A 49 6.15 -8.35 -6.75
N THR A 50 6.92 -8.74 -5.73
CA THR A 50 6.45 -9.57 -4.63
C THR A 50 6.34 -8.73 -3.36
N ILE A 51 5.15 -8.69 -2.76
CA ILE A 51 4.90 -7.99 -1.50
C ILE A 51 4.60 -9.03 -0.42
N ILE A 52 5.31 -8.90 0.70
CA ILE A 52 5.00 -9.60 1.94
C ILE A 52 4.26 -8.60 2.82
N VAL A 53 2.99 -8.87 3.13
CA VAL A 53 2.24 -8.09 4.13
C VAL A 53 2.15 -8.95 5.38
N SER A 54 2.67 -8.43 6.47
CA SER A 54 2.74 -9.14 7.75
C SER A 54 2.11 -8.30 8.83
N ASP A 55 1.25 -8.94 9.60
CA ASP A 55 0.59 -8.33 10.73
C ASP A 55 1.50 -8.37 11.95
N PHE A 56 1.89 -7.19 12.44
CA PHE A 56 2.69 -7.01 13.64
C PHE A 56 1.77 -6.62 14.79
N ILE A 57 1.47 -7.57 15.65
CA ILE A 57 0.75 -7.31 16.89
C ILE A 57 1.74 -6.70 17.89
N SER A 58 1.44 -5.51 18.39
CA SER A 58 2.17 -4.88 19.51
C SER A 58 1.49 -5.28 20.83
N GLY A 59 2.22 -5.98 21.70
CA GLY A 59 1.72 -6.47 22.99
C GLY A 59 1.72 -8.00 23.10
N ASP A 60 1.63 -8.51 24.34
CA ASP A 60 1.56 -9.95 24.62
C ASP A 60 0.25 -10.54 24.08
N TYR A 61 0.36 -11.28 22.98
CA TYR A 61 -0.49 -12.42 22.63
C TYR A 61 -2.02 -12.19 22.62
N ASP A 62 -2.53 -11.38 21.69
CA ASP A 62 -3.92 -11.56 21.23
C ASP A 62 -3.97 -11.99 19.76
N PHE A 63 -3.83 -13.31 19.54
CA PHE A 63 -4.05 -13.93 18.24
C PHE A 63 -5.53 -13.89 17.78
N ASN A 64 -6.43 -13.30 18.58
CA ASN A 64 -7.82 -13.04 18.20
C ASN A 64 -8.03 -11.60 17.71
N GLY A 65 -6.96 -10.84 17.51
CA GLY A 65 -7.02 -9.52 16.90
C GLY A 65 -7.73 -9.54 15.53
N PRO A 66 -8.32 -8.41 15.11
CA PRO A 66 -9.00 -8.34 13.82
C PRO A 66 -8.01 -8.56 12.67
N SER A 67 -8.40 -9.37 11.68
CA SER A 67 -7.64 -9.50 10.43
C SER A 67 -7.61 -8.18 9.66
N HIS A 68 -6.55 -7.93 8.90
CA HIS A 68 -6.42 -6.73 8.09
C HIS A 68 -6.70 -7.04 6.61
N PRO A 69 -7.87 -6.67 6.04
CA PRO A 69 -8.10 -6.82 4.61
C PRO A 69 -7.27 -5.80 3.85
N PHE A 70 -6.30 -6.23 3.04
CA PHE A 70 -5.52 -5.33 2.19
C PHE A 70 -6.06 -5.34 0.77
N HIS A 71 -6.23 -4.16 0.19
CA HIS A 71 -6.68 -3.93 -1.18
C HIS A 71 -5.62 -3.15 -1.96
N LEU A 72 -5.35 -3.55 -3.22
CA LEU A 72 -4.46 -2.86 -4.13
C LEU A 72 -5.24 -2.28 -5.30
N HIS A 73 -5.13 -0.96 -5.49
CA HIS A 73 -5.73 -0.28 -6.63
C HIS A 73 -4.97 -0.59 -7.93
N GLY A 74 -5.66 -0.57 -9.07
CA GLY A 74 -5.06 -0.67 -10.40
C GLY A 74 -4.52 -2.04 -10.80
N TYR A 75 -4.59 -3.04 -9.89
CA TYR A 75 -4.08 -4.38 -10.11
C TYR A 75 -4.96 -5.45 -9.49
N ASN A 76 -4.99 -6.61 -10.12
CA ASN A 76 -5.15 -7.87 -9.40
C ASN A 76 -3.77 -8.49 -9.16
N PHE A 77 -3.64 -9.28 -8.10
CA PHE A 77 -2.42 -9.98 -7.70
C PHE A 77 -2.69 -11.46 -7.45
N ASN A 78 -1.66 -12.27 -7.63
CA ASN A 78 -1.65 -13.68 -7.26
C ASN A 78 -1.32 -13.82 -5.77
N VAL A 79 -2.18 -14.49 -5.00
CA VAL A 79 -1.91 -14.87 -3.61
C VAL A 79 -1.09 -16.15 -3.60
N LEU A 80 0.23 -16.03 -3.44
CA LEU A 80 1.15 -17.15 -3.50
C LEU A 80 1.06 -18.03 -2.26
N GLU A 81 1.00 -17.38 -1.10
CA GLU A 81 0.99 -18.03 0.21
C GLU A 81 0.28 -17.15 1.25
N MET A 82 -0.30 -17.79 2.25
CA MET A 82 -0.89 -17.17 3.43
C MET A 82 -0.61 -18.08 4.63
N GLY A 83 -0.31 -17.51 5.78
CA GLY A 83 -0.08 -18.28 7.00
C GLY A 83 -0.08 -17.45 8.27
N VAL A 84 0.02 -18.13 9.40
CA VAL A 84 0.21 -17.53 10.73
C VAL A 84 1.61 -17.90 11.23
N TYR A 85 2.25 -17.03 12.00
CA TYR A 85 3.55 -17.32 12.57
C TYR A 85 3.44 -18.32 13.73
N ASN A 86 4.24 -19.39 13.68
CA ASN A 86 4.36 -20.38 14.76
C ASN A 86 5.48 -20.03 15.76
N THR A 87 6.25 -18.99 15.47
CA THR A 87 7.36 -18.48 16.28
C THR A 87 7.12 -17.01 16.60
N SER A 88 8.10 -16.32 17.22
CA SER A 88 8.01 -14.86 17.35
C SER A 88 7.83 -14.21 15.97
N ILE A 89 7.02 -13.15 15.87
CA ILE A 89 6.76 -12.44 14.59
C ILE A 89 8.09 -12.04 13.93
N SER A 90 9.07 -11.59 14.72
CA SER A 90 10.40 -11.21 14.21
C SER A 90 11.13 -12.37 13.52
N GLU A 91 11.04 -13.58 14.07
CA GLU A 91 11.70 -14.77 13.54
C GLU A 91 10.95 -15.33 12.34
N GLY A 92 9.62 -15.44 12.45
CA GLY A 92 8.76 -15.84 11.35
C GLY A 92 8.91 -14.93 10.13
N MET A 93 9.02 -13.62 10.34
CA MET A 93 9.30 -12.65 9.28
C MET A 93 10.62 -12.88 8.57
N ARG A 94 11.70 -13.17 9.33
CA ARG A 94 13.01 -13.47 8.74
C ARG A 94 12.94 -14.72 7.87
N GLU A 95 12.24 -15.75 8.32
CA GLU A 95 12.08 -17.00 7.55
C GLU A 95 11.23 -16.80 6.30
N VAL A 96 10.10 -16.10 6.39
CA VAL A 96 9.25 -15.78 5.22
C VAL A 96 10.06 -14.99 4.18
N ARG A 97 10.78 -13.95 4.60
CA ARG A 97 11.65 -13.18 3.70
C ARG A 97 12.70 -14.07 3.05
N ARG A 98 13.40 -14.91 3.83
CA ARG A 98 14.41 -15.84 3.31
C ARG A 98 13.84 -16.75 2.22
N ARG A 99 12.63 -17.31 2.41
CA ARG A 99 11.98 -18.18 1.41
C ARG A 99 11.61 -17.44 0.14
N VAL A 100 11.14 -16.18 0.24
CA VAL A 100 10.86 -15.34 -0.92
C VAL A 100 12.15 -15.03 -1.69
N ASP A 101 13.20 -14.60 -0.98
CA ASP A 101 14.48 -14.24 -1.58
C ASP A 101 15.19 -15.45 -2.24
N SER A 102 15.00 -16.65 -1.68
CA SER A 102 15.52 -17.89 -2.27
C SER A 102 14.65 -18.49 -3.37
N GLY A 103 13.54 -17.83 -3.76
CA GLY A 103 12.63 -18.32 -4.80
C GLY A 103 11.84 -19.58 -4.43
N LEU A 104 11.75 -19.92 -3.14
CA LEU A 104 11.02 -21.10 -2.66
C LEU A 104 9.50 -20.87 -2.61
N VAL A 105 9.06 -19.60 -2.64
CA VAL A 105 7.65 -19.25 -2.71
C VAL A 105 7.23 -19.12 -4.17
N ASN A 106 6.64 -20.20 -4.69
CA ASN A 106 6.05 -20.23 -6.02
C ASN A 106 4.76 -21.06 -5.99
N ASN A 107 3.67 -20.49 -6.52
CA ASN A 107 2.38 -21.16 -6.59
C ASN A 107 1.76 -20.91 -7.97
N PRO A 108 1.91 -21.85 -8.93
CA PRO A 108 1.39 -21.68 -10.28
C PRO A 108 -0.15 -21.73 -10.35
N ARG A 109 -0.82 -22.12 -9.26
CA ARG A 109 -2.29 -22.15 -9.14
C ARG A 109 -2.79 -21.09 -8.14
N ALA A 110 -1.99 -20.06 -7.89
CA ALA A 110 -2.36 -18.97 -7.00
C ALA A 110 -3.67 -18.33 -7.44
N ALA A 111 -4.54 -18.06 -6.46
CA ALA A 111 -5.79 -17.35 -6.72
C ALA A 111 -5.47 -15.87 -7.01
N MET A 112 -6.07 -15.35 -8.07
CA MET A 112 -5.97 -13.93 -8.41
C MET A 112 -7.05 -13.15 -7.65
N LYS A 113 -6.65 -12.08 -6.96
CA LYS A 113 -7.52 -11.22 -6.13
C LYS A 113 -7.06 -9.77 -6.22
N ASP A 114 -7.93 -8.81 -5.92
CA ASP A 114 -7.56 -7.41 -5.64
C ASP A 114 -7.50 -7.12 -4.14
N SER A 115 -8.08 -8.01 -3.32
CA SER A 115 -8.25 -7.84 -1.89
C SER A 115 -8.08 -9.17 -1.17
N ILE A 116 -7.39 -9.17 -0.03
CA ILE A 116 -7.20 -10.38 0.77
C ILE A 116 -6.97 -10.02 2.25
N SER A 117 -7.56 -10.80 3.15
CA SER A 117 -7.36 -10.63 4.60
C SER A 117 -6.02 -11.21 5.03
N VAL A 118 -5.19 -10.37 5.65
CA VAL A 118 -4.00 -10.80 6.39
C VAL A 118 -4.48 -11.40 7.71
N PRO A 119 -4.18 -12.67 8.02
CA PRO A 119 -4.52 -13.28 9.30
C PRO A 119 -3.84 -12.52 10.45
N SER A 120 -4.49 -12.48 11.62
CA SER A 120 -3.88 -11.87 12.80
C SER A 120 -2.60 -12.59 13.20
N GLY A 121 -1.53 -11.83 13.43
CA GLY A 121 -0.20 -12.38 13.72
C GLY A 121 0.34 -13.26 12.60
N GLY A 122 -0.13 -13.05 11.37
CA GLY A 122 0.22 -13.82 10.20
C GLY A 122 0.74 -12.96 9.06
N TYR A 123 0.71 -13.54 7.86
CA TYR A 123 1.20 -12.91 6.65
C TYR A 123 0.49 -13.41 5.40
N ILE A 124 0.62 -12.62 4.35
CA ILE A 124 0.34 -12.99 2.98
C ILE A 124 1.55 -12.68 2.12
N ILE A 125 1.73 -13.45 1.05
CA ILE A 125 2.69 -13.19 -0.01
C ILE A 125 1.92 -13.03 -1.30
N ILE A 126 1.92 -11.81 -1.83
CA ILE A 126 1.22 -11.48 -3.07
C ILE A 126 2.21 -11.11 -4.16
N ARG A 127 1.86 -11.37 -5.41
CA ARG A 127 2.70 -11.06 -6.57
C ARG A 127 1.89 -10.51 -7.73
N PHE A 128 2.41 -9.47 -8.37
CA PHE A 128 1.83 -8.89 -9.59
C PHE A 128 2.94 -8.36 -10.50
N ILE A 129 2.59 -8.11 -11.77
CA ILE A 129 3.47 -7.43 -12.72
C ILE A 129 3.07 -5.96 -12.74
N ALA A 130 4.00 -5.05 -12.44
CA ALA A 130 3.76 -3.61 -12.39
C ALA A 130 3.70 -3.01 -13.80
N ASN A 131 2.72 -3.40 -14.61
CA ASN A 131 2.54 -3.02 -16.01
C ASN A 131 1.53 -1.87 -16.24
N ASN A 132 1.01 -1.28 -15.17
CA ASN A 132 0.05 -0.18 -15.21
C ASN A 132 0.68 1.07 -14.56
N PRO A 133 1.25 2.01 -15.36
CA PRO A 133 1.87 3.22 -14.83
C PRO A 133 0.88 4.06 -14.03
N GLY A 134 1.28 4.53 -12.85
CA GLY A 134 0.37 5.28 -11.97
C GLY A 134 0.82 5.37 -10.53
N PHE A 135 -0.02 5.98 -9.70
CA PHE A 135 0.11 6.02 -8.25
C PHE A 135 -1.03 5.19 -7.65
N TRP A 136 -0.71 4.01 -7.16
CA TRP A 136 -1.70 3.02 -6.75
C TRP A 136 -1.69 2.81 -5.24
N LEU A 137 -2.84 3.00 -4.61
CA LEU A 137 -2.97 2.85 -3.17
C LEU A 137 -3.03 1.36 -2.81
N LEU A 138 -2.14 0.93 -1.92
CA LEU A 138 -2.23 -0.34 -1.19
C LEU A 138 -2.59 -0.02 0.24
N HIS A 139 -3.79 -0.41 0.67
CA HIS A 139 -4.30 0.01 1.98
C HIS A 139 -5.12 -1.08 2.66
N CYS A 140 -5.23 -0.97 3.99
CA CYS A 140 -6.22 -1.72 4.72
C CYS A 140 -7.62 -1.20 4.34
N HIS A 141 -8.52 -2.10 3.96
CA HIS A 141 -9.90 -1.83 3.57
C HIS A 141 -10.85 -1.79 4.78
N PHE A 142 -10.30 -1.60 5.98
CA PHE A 142 -11.06 -1.23 7.17
C PHE A 142 -10.93 0.27 7.38
N LEU A 143 -12.05 1.00 7.25
CA LEU A 143 -12.08 2.47 7.19
C LEU A 143 -11.31 3.15 8.33
N TYR A 144 -11.39 2.62 9.55
CA TYR A 144 -10.65 3.17 10.69
C TYR A 144 -9.12 3.00 10.54
N HIS A 145 -8.66 1.86 10.01
CA HIS A 145 -7.23 1.66 9.74
C HIS A 145 -6.74 2.49 8.56
N LEU A 146 -7.59 2.68 7.55
CA LEU A 146 -7.34 3.60 6.44
C LEU A 146 -7.15 5.03 6.96
N ASP A 147 -8.11 5.54 7.74
CA ASP A 147 -8.10 6.89 8.31
C ASP A 147 -6.91 7.15 9.24
N THR A 148 -6.43 6.11 9.92
CA THR A 148 -5.22 6.17 10.78
C THR A 148 -3.91 5.87 10.03
N GLY A 149 -3.94 5.84 8.68
CA GLY A 149 -2.76 5.80 7.83
C GLY A 149 -2.15 4.41 7.63
N MET A 150 -2.94 3.33 7.65
CA MET A 150 -2.49 1.97 7.28
C MET A 150 -2.52 1.76 5.76
N GLU A 151 -1.66 2.50 5.07
CA GLU A 151 -1.60 2.52 3.62
C GLU A 151 -0.21 2.93 3.11
N VAL A 152 0.03 2.64 1.83
CA VAL A 152 1.23 3.03 1.09
C VAL A 152 0.86 3.22 -0.37
N VAL A 153 1.50 4.18 -1.04
CA VAL A 153 1.31 4.38 -2.47
C VAL A 153 2.43 3.70 -3.25
N LEU A 154 2.07 2.90 -4.24
CA LEU A 154 2.97 2.31 -5.21
C LEU A 154 3.01 3.20 -6.45
N TRP A 155 4.12 3.90 -6.66
CA TRP A 155 4.36 4.66 -7.89
C TRP A 155 5.04 3.75 -8.92
N VAL A 156 4.28 3.34 -9.93
CA VAL A 156 4.75 2.48 -11.03
C VAL A 156 5.11 3.33 -12.25
N GLY A 157 6.32 3.17 -12.77
CA GLY A 157 6.84 3.89 -13.94
C GLY A 157 7.27 5.32 -13.62
N GLU A 158 7.35 6.15 -14.66
CA GLU A 158 7.74 7.56 -14.60
C GLU A 158 6.60 8.47 -15.08
N PHE A 159 6.72 9.79 -14.87
CA PHE A 159 5.71 10.75 -15.36
C PHE A 159 5.51 10.71 -16.88
N SER A 160 6.54 10.32 -17.64
CA SER A 160 6.44 10.16 -19.10
C SER A 160 5.55 8.99 -19.54
N ASP A 161 5.30 8.04 -18.64
CA ASP A 161 4.47 6.85 -18.91
C ASP A 161 2.98 7.13 -18.63
N LEU A 162 2.67 8.26 -18.00
CA LEU A 162 1.30 8.65 -17.64
C LEU A 162 0.62 9.40 -18.80
N PRO A 163 -0.69 9.22 -19.00
CA PRO A 163 -1.45 10.10 -19.88
C PRO A 163 -1.41 11.54 -19.35
N PRO A 164 -1.53 12.56 -20.22
CA PRO A 164 -1.59 13.94 -19.77
C PRO A 164 -2.84 14.16 -18.91
N VAL A 165 -2.73 15.05 -17.93
CA VAL A 165 -3.87 15.47 -17.11
C VAL A 165 -5.00 16.00 -18.03
N PRO A 166 -6.24 15.51 -17.90
CA PRO A 166 -7.35 15.96 -18.73
C PRO A 166 -7.53 17.49 -18.70
N LYS A 167 -7.94 18.07 -19.84
CA LYS A 167 -8.24 19.50 -19.92
C LYS A 167 -9.36 19.86 -18.94
N GLY A 168 -9.16 20.90 -18.14
CA GLY A 168 -10.14 21.35 -17.15
C GLY A 168 -10.24 20.46 -15.91
N PHE A 169 -9.29 19.53 -15.69
CA PHE A 169 -9.28 18.74 -14.47
C PHE A 169 -9.16 19.66 -13.22
N PRO A 170 -9.99 19.46 -12.18
CA PRO A 170 -9.98 20.30 -11.00
C PRO A 170 -8.61 20.33 -10.32
N LYS A 171 -8.21 21.52 -9.87
CA LYS A 171 -7.06 21.71 -8.98
C LYS A 171 -7.52 21.88 -7.54
N CYS A 172 -6.66 21.51 -6.60
CA CYS A 172 -6.91 21.82 -5.19
C CYS A 172 -7.05 23.34 -5.00
N ASN A 173 -7.99 23.76 -4.15
CA ASN A 173 -8.46 25.14 -3.98
C ASN A 173 -9.19 25.77 -5.19
N ASN A 174 -9.37 25.07 -6.31
CA ASN A 174 -10.12 25.54 -7.48
C ASN A 174 -11.44 24.77 -7.69
N TYR A 175 -11.78 23.84 -6.80
CA TYR A 175 -13.07 23.16 -6.81
C TYR A 175 -14.10 24.01 -6.06
N ILE A 176 -14.98 24.65 -6.82
CA ILE A 176 -16.18 25.31 -6.28
C ILE A 176 -17.34 24.35 -6.55
N PRO A 177 -17.88 23.64 -5.54
CA PRO A 177 -19.04 22.80 -5.75
C PRO A 177 -20.18 23.65 -6.31
N LYS A 178 -20.92 23.12 -7.28
CA LYS A 178 -22.20 23.74 -7.67
C LYS A 178 -23.12 23.64 -6.47
N ALA A 179 -23.24 24.73 -5.71
CA ALA A 179 -24.27 24.85 -4.70
C ALA A 179 -25.60 25.03 -5.43
N GLU A 180 -26.28 23.94 -5.72
CA GLU A 180 -27.72 23.99 -5.94
C GLU A 180 -28.35 24.12 -4.55
N CYS A 181 -28.56 25.36 -4.12
CA CYS A 181 -29.47 25.64 -3.02
C CYS A 181 -30.88 25.33 -3.56
N TYR A 182 -31.49 24.25 -3.08
CA TYR A 182 -32.91 24.03 -3.28
C TYR A 182 -33.65 24.96 -2.30
N ASP A 183 -34.40 25.92 -2.86
CA ASP A 183 -35.28 26.84 -2.12
C ASP A 183 -36.48 26.10 -1.48
#